data_AF-A0A8D8I6X8-F1
#
_entry.id   AF-A0A8D8I6X8-F1
#
_cell.length_a   1.000
_cell.length_b   1.000
_cell.length_c   1.000
_cell.angle_alpha   90.00
_cell.angle_beta   90.00
_cell.angle_gamma   90.00
#
_symmetry.space_group_name_H-M   'P 1'
#
loop_
_entity.id
_entity.type
_entity.pdbx_description
1 polymer ?
#
loop_
_entity_poly.entity_id
_entity_poly.type
_entity_poly.pdbx_seq_one_letter_code
_entity_poly.pdbx_strand_id
1 'polypeptide(L)'
;KNLFYALLQSNFVFFKLYFSPDLDHLTHLNISGMNLLHEVAAGTFSGLHSLEVLVASNNPALTEFDMSDLGGLTRLRELDISRCGIQHLYLNEPIPDEHDDPSDIAHFDVFPKLRSVRLEGNPWHCDCELFEALESIKHILNDEFQAPHSASEAR
;
A
#
# COMPACT_ATOMS: atom_id res chain seq x y z
N LYS A 1 -16.80 -20.78 -2.29
CA LYS A 1 -17.91 -19.89 -2.72
C LYS A 1 -17.53 -18.45 -2.37
N ASN A 2 -16.48 -17.90 -2.99
CA ASN A 2 -16.13 -16.49 -2.79
C ASN A 2 -16.15 -15.85 -4.18
N LEU A 3 -17.36 -15.58 -4.66
CA LEU A 3 -17.55 -14.77 -5.86
C LEU A 3 -17.39 -13.32 -5.39
N PHE A 4 -16.26 -12.73 -5.76
CA PHE A 4 -15.94 -11.34 -5.49
C PHE A 4 -16.70 -10.48 -6.50
N TYR A 5 -17.53 -9.57 -6.00
CA TYR A 5 -18.07 -8.49 -6.82
C TYR A 5 -17.07 -7.33 -6.78
N ALA A 6 -16.06 -7.38 -7.63
CA ALA A 6 -15.34 -6.17 -8.02
C ALA A 6 -16.33 -5.33 -8.83
N LEU A 7 -16.84 -4.25 -8.23
CA LEU A 7 -17.68 -3.31 -8.98
C LEU A 7 -16.76 -2.47 -9.84
N LEU A 8 -16.71 -2.83 -11.13
CA LEU A 8 -16.06 -2.08 -12.17
C LEU A 8 -17.01 -0.96 -12.60
N GLN A 9 -16.88 0.22 -12.01
CA GLN A 9 -17.65 1.39 -12.47
C GLN A 9 -16.99 1.96 -13.72
N SER A 10 -17.70 1.86 -14.85
CA SER A 10 -17.25 2.31 -16.17
C SER A 10 -17.67 3.76 -16.41
N ASN A 11 -16.70 4.62 -16.72
CA ASN A 11 -16.94 5.90 -17.38
C ASN A 11 -16.40 5.82 -18.81
N PHE A 12 -16.89 4.88 -19.62
CA PHE A 12 -16.63 4.70 -21.06
C PHE A 12 -15.15 4.60 -21.55
N VAL A 13 -14.16 4.85 -20.70
CA VAL A 13 -12.71 4.90 -21.02
C VAL A 13 -11.86 4.31 -19.89
N PHE A 14 -12.31 4.38 -18.63
CA PHE A 14 -11.55 3.94 -17.45
C PHE A 14 -12.41 3.16 -16.46
N PHE A 15 -11.76 2.27 -15.69
CA PHE A 15 -12.39 1.52 -14.61
C PHE A 15 -11.79 1.90 -13.26
N LYS A 16 -12.69 2.10 -12.29
CA LYS A 16 -12.36 2.18 -10.85
C LYS A 16 -12.76 0.88 -10.16
N LEU A 17 -11.92 0.42 -9.25
CA LEU A 17 -12.16 -0.77 -8.45
C LEU A 17 -12.79 -0.40 -7.10
N TYR A 18 -13.76 -1.19 -6.64
CA TYR A 18 -14.36 -1.09 -5.31
C TYR A 18 -14.57 -2.49 -4.71
N PHE A 19 -14.35 -2.61 -3.40
CA PHE A 19 -14.74 -3.79 -2.61
C PHE A 19 -15.88 -3.43 -1.64
N SER A 20 -16.77 -4.39 -1.38
CA SER A 20 -17.76 -4.27 -0.32
C SER A 20 -17.06 -4.26 1.06
N PRO A 21 -17.50 -3.44 2.03
CA PRO A 21 -16.77 -3.17 3.27
C PRO A 21 -16.62 -4.33 4.29
N ASP A 22 -17.06 -5.55 3.99
CA ASP A 22 -17.06 -6.67 4.97
C ASP A 22 -16.22 -7.87 4.49
N LEU A 23 -14.95 -7.63 4.14
CA LEU A 23 -14.01 -8.67 3.68
C LEU A 23 -12.87 -8.90 4.69
N ASP A 24 -13.20 -8.85 5.98
CA ASP A 24 -12.27 -8.97 7.11
C ASP A 24 -11.49 -10.29 7.20
N HIS A 25 -11.84 -11.29 6.39
CA HIS A 25 -11.12 -12.57 6.33
C HIS A 25 -10.21 -12.68 5.10
N LEU A 26 -10.26 -11.73 4.18
CA LEU A 26 -9.45 -11.76 2.98
C LEU A 26 -7.99 -11.50 3.35
N THR A 27 -7.12 -12.48 3.11
CA THR A 27 -5.68 -12.37 3.36
C THR A 27 -4.87 -12.14 2.10
N HIS A 28 -5.38 -12.59 0.95
CA HIS A 28 -4.70 -12.48 -0.34
C HIS A 28 -5.64 -11.90 -1.37
N LEU A 29 -5.24 -10.80 -2.00
CA LEU A 29 -5.97 -10.16 -3.08
C LEU A 29 -5.06 -10.02 -4.29
N ASN A 30 -5.51 -10.56 -5.42
CA ASN A 30 -4.83 -10.40 -6.71
C ASN A 30 -5.77 -9.71 -7.69
N ILE A 31 -5.36 -8.53 -8.15
CA ILE A 31 -6.02 -7.69 -9.15
C ILE A 31 -5.07 -7.37 -10.32
N SER A 32 -4.15 -8.29 -10.62
CA SER A 32 -3.16 -8.13 -11.69
C SER A 32 -3.77 -8.34 -13.08
N GLY A 33 -3.19 -7.71 -14.10
CA GLY A 33 -3.59 -7.90 -15.51
C GLY A 33 -4.91 -7.23 -15.90
N MET A 34 -5.43 -6.34 -15.06
CA MET A 34 -6.56 -5.47 -15.34
C MET A 34 -6.13 -4.32 -16.25
N ASN A 35 -6.07 -4.58 -17.56
CA ASN A 35 -5.58 -3.63 -18.58
C ASN A 35 -6.30 -2.28 -18.62
N LEU A 36 -7.51 -2.18 -18.06
CA LEU A 36 -8.33 -0.96 -18.07
C LEU A 36 -8.52 -0.35 -16.67
N LEU A 37 -7.86 -0.91 -15.64
CA LEU A 37 -7.84 -0.34 -14.30
C LEU A 37 -6.98 0.92 -14.33
N HIS A 38 -7.60 2.08 -14.10
CA HIS A 38 -6.91 3.37 -14.17
C HIS A 38 -6.50 3.90 -12.80
N GLU A 39 -7.38 3.66 -11.82
CA GLU A 39 -7.29 4.24 -10.48
C GLU A 39 -7.88 3.23 -9.50
N VAL A 40 -7.25 3.12 -8.34
CA VAL A 40 -7.86 2.51 -7.16
C VAL A 40 -8.49 3.63 -6.36
N ALA A 41 -9.82 3.61 -6.21
CA ALA A 41 -10.48 4.71 -5.51
C ALA A 41 -10.08 4.73 -4.02
N ALA A 42 -9.93 5.93 -3.46
CA ALA A 42 -9.66 6.10 -2.03
C ALA A 42 -10.64 5.28 -1.18
N GLY A 43 -10.11 4.55 -0.20
CA GLY A 43 -10.91 3.70 0.70
C GLY A 43 -11.34 2.35 0.09
N THR A 44 -10.94 2.01 -1.13
CA THR A 44 -11.22 0.69 -1.76
C THR A 44 -10.79 -0.48 -0.86
N PHE A 45 -9.69 -0.34 -0.13
CA PHE A 45 -9.16 -1.38 0.74
C PHE A 45 -9.52 -1.21 2.22
N SER A 46 -10.34 -0.21 2.57
CA SER A 46 -10.59 0.17 3.97
C SER A 46 -11.16 -0.95 4.85
N GLY A 47 -11.95 -1.87 4.29
CA GLY A 47 -12.52 -3.04 4.99
C GLY A 47 -11.69 -4.34 4.87
N LEU A 48 -10.43 -4.26 4.44
CA LEU A 48 -9.55 -5.43 4.24
C LEU A 48 -8.52 -5.59 5.36
N HIS A 49 -8.94 -5.47 6.63
CA HIS A 49 -8.03 -5.43 7.78
C HIS A 49 -7.15 -6.69 7.96
N SER A 50 -7.54 -7.83 7.40
CA SER A 50 -6.75 -9.06 7.43
C SER A 50 -5.85 -9.27 6.22
N LEU A 51 -5.80 -8.33 5.28
CA LEU A 51 -5.01 -8.48 4.07
C LEU A 51 -3.53 -8.53 4.40
N GLU A 52 -2.86 -9.59 3.93
CA GLU A 52 -1.43 -9.82 4.08
C GLU A 52 -0.69 -9.65 2.75
N VAL A 53 -1.35 -9.96 1.63
CA VAL A 53 -0.74 -9.91 0.29
C VAL A 53 -1.67 -9.19 -0.68
N LEU A 54 -1.16 -8.11 -1.28
CA LEU A 54 -1.81 -7.38 -2.36
C LEU A 54 -0.94 -7.44 -3.63
N VAL A 55 -1.47 -8.08 -4.68
CA VAL A 55 -0.81 -8.16 -5.99
C VAL A 55 -1.66 -7.42 -7.02
N ALA A 56 -1.19 -6.24 -7.44
CA ALA A 56 -1.82 -5.37 -8.44
C ALA A 56 -0.86 -5.09 -9.62
N SER A 57 -0.08 -6.10 -10.00
CA SER A 57 0.93 -6.01 -11.05
C SER A 57 0.34 -6.03 -12.46
N ASN A 58 1.13 -5.57 -13.45
CA ASN A 58 0.76 -5.65 -14.87
C ASN A 58 -0.58 -4.95 -15.18
N ASN A 59 -0.82 -3.79 -14.56
CA ASN A 59 -1.98 -2.93 -14.81
C ASN A 59 -1.50 -1.66 -15.53
N PRO A 60 -1.24 -1.69 -16.85
CA PRO A 60 -0.55 -0.59 -17.54
C PRO A 60 -1.34 0.72 -17.58
N ALA A 61 -2.67 0.67 -17.40
CA ALA A 61 -3.51 1.86 -17.31
C ALA A 61 -3.53 2.47 -15.90
N LEU A 62 -3.03 1.76 -14.87
CA LEU A 62 -3.03 2.24 -13.50
C LEU A 62 -1.93 3.28 -13.34
N THR A 63 -2.30 4.55 -13.38
CA THR A 63 -1.36 5.69 -13.31
C THR A 63 -1.40 6.38 -11.96
N GLU A 64 -2.48 6.20 -11.20
CA GLU A 64 -2.72 6.83 -9.90
C GLU A 64 -2.76 5.76 -8.82
N PHE A 65 -1.78 5.78 -7.92
CA PHE A 65 -1.69 4.90 -6.75
C PHE A 65 -0.81 5.55 -5.70
N ASP A 66 -1.36 5.77 -4.51
CA ASP A 66 -0.64 6.33 -3.37
C ASP A 66 -0.57 5.29 -2.25
N MET A 67 0.51 5.27 -1.48
CA MET A 67 0.60 4.42 -0.29
C MET A 67 -0.48 4.76 0.74
N SER A 68 -1.00 5.99 0.75
CA SER A 68 -2.14 6.38 1.58
C SER A 68 -3.43 5.61 1.25
N ASP A 69 -3.59 5.10 0.02
CA ASP A 69 -4.72 4.24 -0.36
C ASP A 69 -4.72 2.90 0.37
N LEU A 70 -3.57 2.50 0.92
CA LEU A 70 -3.38 1.28 1.72
C LEU A 70 -3.59 1.53 3.22
N GLY A 71 -4.03 2.73 3.61
CA GLY A 71 -4.31 3.08 4.99
C GLY A 71 -5.23 2.05 5.68
N GLY A 72 -4.85 1.61 6.88
CA GLY A 72 -5.60 0.62 7.67
C GLY A 72 -5.27 -0.84 7.38
N LEU A 73 -4.43 -1.14 6.36
CA LEU A 73 -3.94 -2.49 6.06
C LEU A 73 -2.76 -2.90 6.98
N THR A 74 -2.99 -2.86 8.29
CA THR A 74 -1.97 -3.12 9.34
C THR A 74 -1.33 -4.52 9.30
N ARG A 75 -1.88 -5.43 8.51
CA ARG A 75 -1.38 -6.80 8.34
C ARG A 75 -0.64 -7.03 7.02
N LEU A 76 -0.57 -6.03 6.15
CA LEU A 76 0.04 -6.15 4.84
C LEU A 76 1.54 -6.47 4.99
N ARG A 77 1.97 -7.51 4.30
CA ARG A 77 3.35 -8.01 4.27
C ARG A 77 3.98 -7.84 2.90
N GLU A 78 3.18 -8.02 1.86
CA GLU A 78 3.64 -8.01 0.48
C GLU A 78 2.76 -7.11 -0.36
N LEU A 79 3.41 -6.12 -1.00
CA LEU A 79 2.82 -5.25 -1.99
C LEU A 79 3.53 -5.45 -3.33
N ASP A 80 2.76 -5.69 -4.38
CA ASP A 80 3.27 -5.71 -5.75
C ASP A 80 2.42 -4.81 -6.64
N ILE A 81 2.99 -3.66 -7.00
CA ILE A 81 2.44 -2.71 -7.98
C ILE A 81 3.38 -2.57 -9.18
N SER A 82 4.13 -3.64 -9.50
CA SER A 82 5.09 -3.66 -10.61
C SER A 82 4.38 -3.63 -11.97
N ARG A 83 5.06 -3.05 -12.97
CA ARG A 83 4.62 -3.03 -14.38
C ARG A 83 3.26 -2.36 -14.57
N CYS A 84 3.03 -1.27 -13.85
CA CYS A 84 1.87 -0.39 -14.02
C CYS A 84 2.28 0.90 -14.76
N GLY A 85 1.35 1.85 -14.85
CA GLY A 85 1.57 3.16 -15.47
C GLY A 85 1.91 4.26 -14.46
N ILE A 86 2.29 3.91 -13.23
CA ILE A 86 2.43 4.85 -12.12
C ILE A 86 3.65 5.74 -12.34
N GLN A 87 3.46 7.05 -12.25
CA GLN A 87 4.54 8.03 -12.45
C GLN A 87 4.99 8.65 -11.14
N HIS A 88 4.08 8.88 -10.20
CA HIS A 88 4.39 9.49 -8.91
C HIS A 88 4.00 8.53 -7.80
N LEU A 89 4.80 8.53 -6.73
CA LEU A 89 4.53 7.75 -5.52
C LEU A 89 4.63 8.71 -4.35
N TYR A 90 3.55 8.79 -3.59
CA TYR A 90 3.50 9.58 -2.38
C TYR A 90 3.39 8.64 -1.17
N LEU A 91 3.92 9.10 -0.06
CA LEU A 91 3.69 8.55 1.26
C LEU A 91 3.23 9.74 2.09
N ASN A 92 1.93 9.81 2.39
CA ASN A 92 1.46 10.76 3.37
C ASN A 92 1.97 10.30 4.74
N GLU A 93 3.15 10.79 5.12
CA GLU A 93 3.41 11.07 6.52
C GLU A 93 2.32 12.05 6.96
N PRO A 94 1.58 11.82 8.06
CA PRO A 94 0.87 12.93 8.68
C PRO A 94 1.95 13.95 9.05
N ILE A 95 2.09 14.99 8.22
CA ILE A 95 3.00 16.09 8.50
C ILE A 95 2.49 16.65 9.83
N PRO A 96 3.26 16.52 10.93
CA PRO A 96 2.86 17.07 12.20
C PRO A 96 2.70 18.57 11.98
N ASP A 97 1.60 19.15 12.44
CA ASP A 97 1.52 20.60 12.48
C ASP A 97 2.73 21.10 13.31
N GLU A 98 3.27 22.29 13.03
CA GLU A 98 4.40 22.87 13.81
C GLU A 98 4.05 23.06 15.32
N HIS A 99 2.84 22.71 15.73
CA HIS A 99 2.31 22.76 17.09
C HIS A 99 2.09 21.38 17.72
N ASP A 100 2.30 20.30 16.98
CA ASP A 100 2.22 18.95 17.50
C ASP A 100 3.54 18.57 18.22
N ASP A 101 3.41 17.96 19.39
CA ASP A 101 4.54 17.52 20.20
C ASP A 101 5.31 16.42 19.46
N PRO A 102 6.63 16.56 19.22
CA PRO A 102 7.44 15.52 18.58
C PRO A 102 7.41 14.16 19.28
N SER A 103 7.00 14.12 20.55
CA SER A 103 6.83 12.90 21.33
C SER A 103 5.45 12.24 21.20
N ASP A 104 4.43 12.95 20.67
CA ASP A 104 3.12 12.41 20.28
C ASP A 104 3.08 11.93 18.83
N ILE A 105 4.09 12.30 18.02
CA ILE A 105 4.35 11.66 16.72
C ILE A 105 4.97 10.29 17.00
N ALA A 106 4.15 9.38 17.51
CA ALA A 106 4.42 7.96 17.40
C ALA A 106 4.84 7.72 15.96
N HIS A 107 6.10 7.30 15.75
CA HIS A 107 6.61 6.94 14.45
C HIS A 107 5.56 6.06 13.80
N PHE A 108 4.91 6.61 12.77
CA PHE A 108 3.73 5.98 12.20
C PHE A 108 4.24 4.75 11.48
N ASP A 109 4.22 3.61 12.17
CA ASP A 109 4.27 2.30 11.53
C ASP A 109 2.95 2.13 10.76
N VAL A 110 2.79 2.87 9.67
CA VAL A 110 1.61 2.80 8.79
C VAL A 110 1.48 1.36 8.25
N PHE A 111 2.62 0.68 8.08
CA PHE A 111 2.72 -0.71 7.63
C PHE A 111 3.67 -1.52 8.51
N PRO A 112 3.27 -1.87 9.76
CA PRO A 112 4.18 -2.48 10.76
C PRO A 112 4.66 -3.89 10.40
N LYS A 113 4.09 -4.49 9.34
CA LYS A 113 4.37 -5.86 8.93
C LYS A 113 4.87 -5.96 7.49
N LEU A 114 5.08 -4.84 6.81
CA LEU A 114 5.49 -4.84 5.41
C LEU A 114 6.92 -5.35 5.29
N ARG A 115 7.13 -6.32 4.41
CA ARG A 115 8.43 -7.01 4.23
C ARG A 115 8.91 -6.99 2.79
N SER A 116 8.00 -6.78 1.84
CA SER A 116 8.31 -6.81 0.43
C SER A 116 7.45 -5.81 -0.31
N VAL A 117 8.11 -4.95 -1.09
CA VAL A 117 7.46 -4.03 -2.01
C VAL A 117 8.10 -4.19 -3.39
N ARG A 118 7.28 -4.42 -4.41
CA ARG A 118 7.70 -4.50 -5.82
C ARG A 118 7.15 -3.33 -6.60
N LEU A 119 8.06 -2.51 -7.10
CA LEU A 119 7.81 -1.22 -7.78
C LEU A 119 8.36 -1.19 -9.22
N GLU A 120 9.01 -2.26 -9.67
CA GLU A 120 9.73 -2.30 -10.93
C GLU A 120 8.82 -2.15 -12.16
N GLY A 121 9.35 -1.60 -13.25
CA GLY A 121 8.62 -1.53 -14.53
C GLY A 121 7.54 -0.46 -14.61
N ASN A 122 7.51 0.51 -13.68
CA ASN A 122 6.67 1.71 -13.75
C ASN A 122 7.45 2.88 -14.37
N PRO A 123 6.78 3.81 -15.08
CA PRO A 123 7.37 5.01 -15.68
C PRO A 123 7.62 6.12 -14.64
N TRP A 124 8.37 5.82 -13.58
CA TRP A 124 8.61 6.75 -12.47
C TRP A 124 9.15 8.11 -12.93
N HIS A 125 8.48 9.18 -12.49
CA HIS A 125 9.00 10.53 -12.54
C HIS A 125 9.99 10.71 -11.39
N CYS A 126 11.25 10.98 -11.72
CA CYS A 126 12.29 11.16 -10.71
C CYS A 126 12.22 12.56 -10.12
N ASP A 127 11.37 12.75 -9.11
CA ASP A 127 11.22 13.95 -8.30
C ASP A 127 11.67 13.72 -6.85
N CYS A 128 11.53 14.75 -6.01
CA CYS A 128 11.91 14.68 -4.60
C CYS A 128 10.93 13.79 -3.82
N GLU A 129 9.66 13.82 -4.20
CA GLU A 129 8.57 13.08 -3.58
C GLU A 129 8.78 11.56 -3.73
N LEU A 130 9.17 11.10 -4.93
CA LEU A 130 9.55 9.71 -5.15
C LEU A 130 10.77 9.32 -4.29
N PHE A 131 11.76 10.20 -4.18
CA PHE A 131 12.94 9.92 -3.37
C PHE A 131 12.58 9.74 -1.89
N GLU A 132 11.77 10.63 -1.34
CA GLU A 132 11.28 10.55 0.04
C GLU A 132 10.47 9.27 0.26
N ALA A 133 9.55 8.95 -0.64
CA ALA A 133 8.75 7.73 -0.55
C ALA A 133 9.63 6.47 -0.55
N LEU A 134 10.65 6.41 -1.41
CA LEU A 134 11.57 5.28 -1.47
C LEU A 134 12.44 5.17 -0.20
N GLU A 135 12.88 6.28 0.39
CA GLU A 135 13.63 6.27 1.66
C GLU A 135 12.76 5.78 2.82
N SER A 136 11.53 6.23 2.92
CA SER A 136 10.57 5.74 3.92
C SER A 136 10.29 4.24 3.75
N ILE A 137 10.05 3.77 2.52
CA ILE A 137 9.88 2.32 2.24
C ILE A 137 11.13 1.54 2.66
N LYS A 138 12.33 2.04 2.35
CA LYS A 138 13.57 1.38 2.79
C LYS A 138 13.65 1.31 4.31
N HIS A 139 13.29 2.39 5.02
CA HIS A 139 13.30 2.39 6.48
C HIS A 139 12.37 1.30 7.04
N ILE A 140 11.11 1.29 6.58
CA ILE A 140 10.09 0.28 6.96
C ILE A 140 10.61 -1.14 6.73
N LEU A 141 11.24 -1.40 5.58
CA LEU A 141 11.76 -2.72 5.23
C LEU A 141 13.04 -3.11 6.00
N ASN A 142 13.84 -2.13 6.42
CA ASN A 142 15.10 -2.35 7.14
C ASN A 142 14.91 -2.52 8.66
N ASP A 143 13.78 -2.07 9.22
CA ASP A 143 13.50 -2.18 10.65
C ASP A 143 13.39 -3.65 11.15
N GLU A 144 13.28 -4.65 10.25
CA GLU A 144 13.43 -6.07 10.63
C GLU A 144 14.86 -6.42 11.11
N PHE A 145 15.88 -5.58 10.85
CA PHE A 145 17.27 -5.82 11.30
C PHE A 145 17.64 -5.13 12.62
N GLN A 146 16.73 -4.39 13.27
CA GLN A 146 16.96 -3.78 14.58
C GLN A 146 16.02 -4.28 15.70
N ALA A 147 15.52 -5.52 15.61
CA ALA A 147 15.05 -6.17 16.83
C ALA A 147 16.28 -6.56 17.70
N PRO A 148 16.48 -5.99 18.91
CA PRO A 148 17.41 -6.59 19.84
C PRO A 148 16.88 -7.98 20.19
N HIS A 149 17.67 -9.01 19.89
CA HIS A 149 17.63 -10.25 20.64
C HIS A 149 17.89 -9.94 22.12
N SER A 150 16.87 -9.62 22.89
CA SER A 150 16.91 -9.74 24.34
C SER A 150 16.06 -10.93 24.77
N ALA A 151 16.76 -12.06 24.80
CA ALA A 151 16.59 -13.20 25.68
C ALA A 151 15.35 -13.18 26.60
N SER A 152 14.45 -14.13 26.34
CA SER A 152 13.91 -14.91 27.45
C SER A 152 15.07 -15.62 28.15
N GLU A 153 15.43 -15.19 29.36
CA GLU A 153 15.95 -16.01 30.47
C GLU A 153 16.45 -15.10 31.60
N ALA A 154 15.57 -14.79 32.57
CA ALA A 154 15.92 -14.61 33.98
C ALA A 154 14.67 -14.26 34.82
N ARG A 155 13.93 -15.29 35.25
CA ARG A 155 13.57 -15.60 36.65
C ARG A 155 12.39 -16.56 36.72
#